data_AF-E5VGT6-F1
#
_entry.id   AF-E5VGT6-F1
#
_cell.length_a   1.000
_cell.length_b   1.000
_cell.length_c   1.000
_cell.angle_alpha   90.00
_cell.angle_beta   90.00
_cell.angle_gamma   90.00
#
_symmetry.space_group_name_H-M   'P 1'
#
loop_
_entity.id
_entity.type
_entity.pdbx_description
1 polymer ?
#
loop_
_entity_poly.entity_id
_entity_poly.type
_entity_poly.pdbx_seq_one_letter_code
_entity_poly.pdbx_strand_id
1 'polypeptide(L)'
;MYYVKSRSYLEGTMRLNKMTGRVIATMGIAAMMMTQTAGVMAAEQTENKQLKVVYYNQADYPGKKIGGSTIQAAGCGPTAVAVCYSSLTGKKADVPKMCKQAYKHGWYYTGQGCSHSVVPGLSKLYGMECKGLGMDKDAVEKALRAGHPVVALMGPGDFTKNGHFVVLTRMVGKDKVKIADVGSRARTAETWSLKKVIRQGKEGANAGGPFWEISVKEEKQEEPDYKQKMLDGHKNIDAVTNAIDKIAD
;
A
#
# COMPACT_ATOMS: atom_id res chain seq x y z
N MET A 1 -61.81 -71.20 -20.61
CA MET A 1 -61.80 -71.20 -19.13
C MET A 1 -61.16 -69.88 -18.69
N TYR A 2 -61.97 -68.98 -18.13
CA TYR A 2 -61.72 -67.76 -17.30
C TYR A 2 -60.59 -66.75 -17.60
N TYR A 3 -60.99 -65.47 -17.83
CA TYR A 3 -60.62 -64.16 -17.19
C TYR A 3 -59.19 -64.01 -16.59
N VAL A 4 -58.36 -62.94 -16.74
CA VAL A 4 -58.53 -61.46 -16.53
C VAL A 4 -57.36 -60.62 -17.14
N LYS A 5 -57.69 -59.41 -17.66
CA LYS A 5 -56.96 -58.09 -17.75
C LYS A 5 -55.53 -57.98 -17.14
N SER A 6 -54.56 -57.24 -17.71
CA SER A 6 -54.61 -55.77 -17.90
C SER A 6 -53.54 -55.19 -18.87
N ARG A 7 -53.94 -54.08 -19.53
CA ARG A 7 -53.13 -53.07 -20.26
C ARG A 7 -51.86 -52.65 -19.48
N SER A 8 -50.77 -52.29 -20.18
CA SER A 8 -50.39 -50.88 -20.43
C SER A 8 -48.97 -50.69 -21.00
N TYR A 9 -48.93 -50.05 -22.17
CA TYR A 9 -48.07 -48.90 -22.50
C TYR A 9 -46.54 -49.01 -22.47
N LEU A 10 -45.98 -49.07 -23.68
CA LEU A 10 -45.02 -48.08 -24.22
C LEU A 10 -44.79 -46.84 -23.33
N GLU A 11 -43.92 -46.93 -22.31
CA GLU A 11 -43.22 -45.79 -21.68
C GLU A 11 -41.82 -46.23 -21.22
N GLY A 12 -40.99 -46.64 -22.19
CA GLY A 12 -39.54 -46.78 -22.01
C GLY A 12 -38.77 -45.53 -22.48
N THR A 13 -39.44 -44.39 -22.59
CA THR A 13 -38.84 -43.12 -23.02
C THR A 13 -38.04 -42.49 -21.88
N MET A 14 -36.77 -42.19 -22.18
CA MET A 14 -36.06 -41.01 -21.66
C MET A 14 -36.20 -40.73 -20.15
N ARG A 15 -35.46 -41.45 -19.30
CA ARG A 15 -35.14 -40.98 -17.94
C ARG A 15 -33.66 -40.96 -17.61
N LEU A 16 -32.82 -40.74 -18.62
CA LEU A 16 -31.37 -40.58 -18.43
C LEU A 16 -30.86 -39.25 -18.99
N ASN A 17 -31.54 -38.11 -18.77
CA ASN A 17 -30.90 -36.81 -19.06
C ASN A 17 -31.52 -35.53 -18.44
N LYS A 18 -32.00 -35.55 -17.19
CA LYS A 18 -32.47 -34.30 -16.52
C LYS A 18 -31.81 -33.97 -15.18
N MET A 19 -31.04 -34.87 -14.59
CA MET A 19 -30.35 -34.63 -13.31
C MET A 19 -28.89 -34.18 -13.44
N THR A 20 -28.24 -34.42 -14.56
CA THR A 20 -26.83 -34.06 -14.79
C THR A 20 -26.65 -32.59 -15.21
N GLY A 21 -27.64 -31.96 -15.86
CA GLY A 21 -27.54 -30.56 -16.29
C GLY A 21 -27.78 -29.52 -15.18
N ARG A 22 -28.53 -29.87 -14.13
CA ARG A 22 -28.87 -28.93 -13.04
C ARG A 22 -27.73 -28.71 -12.05
N VAL A 23 -26.96 -29.77 -11.74
CA VAL A 23 -25.83 -29.69 -10.79
C VAL A 23 -24.67 -28.91 -11.38
N ILE A 24 -24.37 -29.09 -12.68
CA ILE A 24 -23.30 -28.37 -13.38
C ILE A 24 -23.62 -26.89 -13.52
N ALA A 25 -24.89 -26.53 -13.79
CA ALA A 25 -25.32 -25.14 -13.87
C ALA A 25 -25.23 -24.41 -12.52
N THR A 26 -25.61 -25.05 -11.40
CA THR A 26 -25.49 -24.45 -10.06
C THR A 26 -24.03 -24.30 -9.60
N MET A 27 -23.15 -25.25 -9.94
CA MET A 27 -21.71 -25.12 -9.64
C MET A 27 -21.03 -24.03 -10.47
N GLY A 28 -21.43 -23.87 -11.75
CA GLY A 28 -20.96 -22.77 -12.60
C GLY A 28 -21.38 -21.39 -12.11
N ILE A 29 -22.61 -21.26 -11.59
CA ILE A 29 -23.10 -20.00 -11.01
C ILE A 29 -22.39 -19.69 -9.68
N ALA A 30 -22.18 -20.68 -8.81
CA ALA A 30 -21.42 -20.48 -7.57
C ALA A 30 -19.96 -20.08 -7.83
N ALA A 31 -19.29 -20.73 -8.80
CA ALA A 31 -17.94 -20.35 -9.21
C ALA A 31 -17.90 -18.96 -9.86
N MET A 32 -18.91 -18.57 -10.65
CA MET A 32 -19.05 -17.21 -11.21
C MET A 32 -19.34 -16.15 -10.14
N MET A 33 -20.15 -16.46 -9.14
CA MET A 33 -20.40 -15.58 -7.99
C MET A 33 -19.15 -15.44 -7.11
N MET A 34 -18.37 -16.51 -6.92
CA MET A 34 -17.08 -16.49 -6.21
C MET A 34 -15.99 -15.71 -6.95
N THR A 35 -15.95 -15.80 -8.28
CA THR A 35 -15.01 -15.01 -9.11
C THR A 35 -15.42 -13.53 -9.20
N GLN A 36 -16.72 -13.23 -9.24
CA GLN A 36 -17.19 -11.86 -9.09
C GLN A 36 -16.94 -11.32 -7.68
N THR A 37 -17.19 -12.08 -6.62
CA THR A 37 -16.86 -11.63 -5.25
C THR A 37 -15.36 -11.49 -5.04
N ALA A 38 -14.50 -12.36 -5.56
CA ALA A 38 -13.05 -12.18 -5.49
C ALA A 38 -12.58 -10.97 -6.31
N GLY A 39 -13.15 -10.73 -7.49
CA GLY A 39 -12.88 -9.55 -8.31
C GLY A 39 -13.37 -8.26 -7.67
N VAL A 40 -14.53 -8.30 -7.00
CA VAL A 40 -15.08 -7.18 -6.22
C VAL A 40 -14.28 -6.98 -4.94
N MET A 41 -13.88 -8.03 -4.22
CA MET A 41 -13.00 -7.94 -3.03
C MET A 41 -11.61 -7.42 -3.39
N ALA A 42 -11.03 -7.82 -4.53
CA ALA A 42 -9.75 -7.32 -5.01
C ALA A 42 -9.85 -5.85 -5.50
N ALA A 43 -10.96 -5.48 -6.15
CA ALA A 43 -11.23 -4.10 -6.55
C ALA A 43 -11.59 -3.21 -5.35
N GLU A 44 -12.25 -3.75 -4.32
CA GLU A 44 -12.61 -3.09 -3.08
C GLU A 44 -11.38 -2.95 -2.15
N GLN A 45 -10.40 -3.85 -2.22
CA GLN A 45 -9.09 -3.66 -1.58
C GLN A 45 -8.27 -2.52 -2.19
N THR A 46 -8.51 -2.15 -3.45
CA THR A 46 -7.88 -0.97 -4.07
C THR A 46 -8.57 0.35 -3.71
N GLU A 47 -9.77 0.34 -3.12
CA GLU A 47 -10.37 1.54 -2.53
C GLU A 47 -10.03 1.63 -1.04
N ASN A 48 -9.16 2.58 -0.72
CA ASN A 48 -8.98 3.21 0.60
C ASN A 48 -7.93 2.63 1.57
N LYS A 49 -6.79 2.12 1.09
CA LYS A 49 -5.55 2.12 1.89
C LYS A 49 -4.92 3.52 1.89
N GLN A 50 -5.69 4.52 2.34
CA GLN A 50 -5.18 5.89 2.46
C GLN A 50 -4.16 5.94 3.60
N LEU A 51 -2.92 6.35 3.30
CA LEU A 51 -1.86 6.46 4.27
C LEU A 51 -2.29 7.35 5.46
N LYS A 52 -2.26 6.78 6.67
CA LYS A 52 -2.42 7.55 7.91
C LYS A 52 -1.15 8.33 8.19
N VAL A 53 -1.16 9.62 7.89
CA VAL A 53 0.03 10.47 8.00
C VAL A 53 0.34 10.80 9.46
N VAL A 54 1.57 10.48 9.89
CA VAL A 54 2.17 10.97 11.12
C VAL A 54 3.06 12.17 10.76
N TYR A 55 2.69 13.36 11.24
CA TYR A 55 3.38 14.61 10.89
C TYR A 55 4.47 14.98 11.90
N TYR A 56 5.59 15.48 11.37
CA TYR A 56 6.67 16.12 12.13
C TYR A 56 7.04 17.44 11.46
N ASN A 57 7.35 18.45 12.24
CA ASN A 57 7.91 19.70 11.74
C ASN A 57 9.32 19.91 12.28
N GLN A 58 10.24 20.32 11.41
CA GLN A 58 11.66 20.47 11.77
C GLN A 58 11.90 21.59 12.79
N ALA A 59 10.97 22.54 12.93
CA ALA A 59 11.04 23.61 13.91
C ALA A 59 10.66 23.18 15.33
N ASP A 60 10.08 21.98 15.51
CA ASP A 60 9.63 21.49 16.82
C ASP A 60 10.79 21.01 17.73
N TYR A 61 12.04 21.24 17.30
CA TYR A 61 13.24 20.79 17.97
C TYR A 61 14.17 21.98 18.32
N PRO A 62 13.71 22.94 19.13
CA PRO A 62 14.50 24.13 19.46
C PRO A 62 15.82 23.74 20.13
N GLY A 63 16.90 24.40 19.71
CA GLY A 63 18.27 24.15 20.22
C GLY A 63 18.92 22.85 19.75
N LYS A 64 18.18 21.92 19.10
CA LYS A 64 18.76 20.69 18.58
C LYS A 64 19.51 20.94 17.27
N LYS A 65 20.62 20.23 17.07
CA LYS A 65 21.58 20.45 15.98
C LYS A 65 21.61 19.31 14.98
N ILE A 66 21.99 19.64 13.75
CA ILE A 66 22.46 18.75 12.70
C ILE A 66 23.79 19.32 12.19
N GLY A 67 24.90 18.62 12.47
CA GLY A 67 26.24 19.16 12.20
C GLY A 67 26.41 20.58 12.75
N GLY A 68 26.85 21.51 11.90
CA GLY A 68 27.02 22.92 12.24
C GLY A 68 25.74 23.78 12.30
N SER A 69 24.57 23.24 11.93
CA SER A 69 23.28 23.96 11.89
C SER A 69 22.28 23.45 12.93
N THR A 70 21.14 24.15 13.08
CA THR A 70 19.99 23.64 13.83
C THR A 70 19.13 22.73 12.95
N ILE A 71 18.36 21.83 13.58
CA ILE A 71 17.35 21.02 12.87
C ILE A 71 16.31 21.94 12.22
N GLN A 72 15.92 23.03 12.89
CA GLN A 72 15.01 24.03 12.33
C GLN A 72 15.52 24.62 11.01
N ALA A 73 16.83 24.89 10.90
CA ALA A 73 17.39 25.49 9.69
C ALA A 73 17.68 24.48 8.56
N ALA A 74 18.07 23.25 8.90
CA ALA A 74 18.67 22.33 7.93
C ALA A 74 18.20 20.87 8.02
N GLY A 75 17.20 20.59 8.85
CA GLY A 75 16.70 19.24 9.15
C GLY A 75 15.57 18.73 8.25
N CYS A 76 15.27 19.41 7.13
CA CYS A 76 14.14 19.06 6.27
C CYS A 76 14.21 17.63 5.73
N GLY A 77 15.37 17.18 5.25
CA GLY A 77 15.56 15.81 4.72
C GLY A 77 15.23 14.73 5.76
N PRO A 78 15.93 14.67 6.91
CA PRO A 78 15.65 13.69 7.95
C PRO A 78 14.24 13.77 8.51
N THR A 79 13.67 14.98 8.63
CA THR A 79 12.29 15.15 9.10
C THR A 79 11.28 14.60 8.08
N ALA A 80 11.52 14.78 6.77
CA ALA A 80 10.68 14.21 5.72
C ALA A 80 10.72 12.67 5.75
N VAL A 81 11.90 12.07 5.92
CA VAL A 81 12.02 10.61 6.05
C VAL A 81 11.35 10.11 7.34
N ALA A 82 11.39 10.87 8.43
CA ALA A 82 10.70 10.53 9.68
C ALA A 82 9.17 10.49 9.54
N VAL A 83 8.59 11.41 8.75
CA VAL A 83 7.17 11.40 8.38
C VAL A 83 6.84 10.10 7.64
N CYS A 84 7.62 9.73 6.62
CA CYS A 84 7.41 8.48 5.88
C CYS A 84 7.51 7.25 6.81
N TYR A 85 8.59 7.16 7.60
CA TYR A 85 8.82 6.05 8.52
C TYR A 85 7.65 5.84 9.48
N SER A 86 7.20 6.89 10.14
CA SER A 86 6.15 6.74 11.16
C SER A 86 4.78 6.48 10.54
N SER A 87 4.53 7.04 9.36
CA SER A 87 3.28 6.81 8.63
C SER A 87 3.18 5.38 8.07
N LEU A 88 4.29 4.82 7.59
CA LEU A 88 4.32 3.47 7.01
C LEU A 88 4.41 2.36 8.06
N THR A 89 5.17 2.58 9.13
CA THR A 89 5.45 1.51 10.11
C THR A 89 4.59 1.59 11.37
N GLY A 90 3.90 2.71 11.59
CA GLY A 90 3.22 3.02 12.86
C GLY A 90 4.16 3.28 14.05
N LYS A 91 5.48 3.16 13.86
CA LYS A 91 6.48 3.39 14.92
C LYS A 91 6.85 4.87 14.97
N LYS A 92 6.98 5.43 16.18
CA LYS A 92 7.40 6.83 16.35
C LYS A 92 8.86 7.03 15.93
N ALA A 93 9.12 7.99 15.04
CA ALA A 93 10.47 8.43 14.73
C ALA A 93 11.08 9.32 15.83
N ASP A 94 12.40 9.25 15.98
CA ASP A 94 13.22 10.21 16.72
C ASP A 94 13.97 11.09 15.71
N VAL A 95 13.40 12.26 15.39
CA VAL A 95 13.97 13.19 14.39
C VAL A 95 15.37 13.67 14.77
N PRO A 96 15.67 14.10 16.01
CA PRO A 96 17.04 14.40 16.42
C PRO A 96 18.03 13.26 16.18
N LYS A 97 17.65 12.01 16.47
CA LYS A 97 18.50 10.85 16.17
C LYS A 97 18.67 10.63 14.67
N MET A 98 17.62 10.78 13.87
CA MET A 98 17.68 10.70 12.41
C MET A 98 18.63 11.76 11.81
N CYS A 99 18.57 13.00 12.31
CA CYS A 99 19.51 14.06 11.93
C CYS A 99 20.96 13.72 12.28
N LYS A 100 21.21 13.14 13.46
CA LYS A 100 22.57 12.67 13.83
C LYS A 100 23.06 11.59 12.89
N GLN A 101 22.20 10.66 12.46
CA GLN A 101 22.57 9.64 11.47
C GLN A 101 22.89 10.27 10.11
N ALA A 102 22.07 11.20 9.62
CA ALA A 102 22.34 11.91 8.37
C ALA A 102 23.70 12.61 8.39
N TYR A 103 24.05 13.26 9.51
CA TYR A 103 25.37 13.87 9.69
C TYR A 103 26.49 12.83 9.70
N LYS A 104 26.37 11.77 10.51
CA LYS A 104 27.37 10.71 10.65
C LYS A 104 27.68 10.02 9.32
N HIS A 105 26.68 9.87 8.46
CA HIS A 105 26.81 9.22 7.15
C HIS A 105 27.22 10.17 6.01
N GLY A 106 27.54 11.44 6.31
CA GLY A 106 28.00 12.39 5.31
C GLY A 106 26.90 12.92 4.38
N TRP A 107 25.63 12.81 4.76
CA TRP A 107 24.50 13.32 3.98
C TRP A 107 24.08 14.74 4.39
N TYR A 108 24.96 15.46 5.07
CA TYR A 108 24.77 16.85 5.47
C TYR A 108 26.04 17.66 5.18
N TYR A 109 25.84 18.86 4.67
CA TYR A 109 26.89 19.85 4.44
C TYR A 109 26.55 21.14 5.18
N THR A 110 27.50 21.64 5.98
CA THR A 110 27.34 22.86 6.77
C THR A 110 27.02 24.04 5.85
N GLY A 111 25.94 24.77 6.17
CA GLY A 111 25.46 25.92 5.39
C GLY A 111 24.62 25.58 4.16
N GLN A 112 24.59 24.31 3.71
CA GLN A 112 23.81 23.88 2.54
C GLN A 112 22.63 22.96 2.90
N GLY A 113 22.71 22.26 4.04
CA GLY A 113 21.69 21.32 4.46
C GLY A 113 21.98 19.89 4.01
N CYS A 114 20.94 19.09 3.83
CA CYS A 114 21.10 17.67 3.51
C CYS A 114 21.29 17.42 2.01
N SER A 115 22.16 16.47 1.67
CA SER A 115 22.36 16.00 0.30
C SER A 115 21.18 15.17 -0.19
N HIS A 116 21.07 14.95 -1.50
CA HIS A 116 19.98 14.14 -2.07
C HIS A 116 20.00 12.69 -1.55
N SER A 117 21.20 12.15 -1.32
CA SER A 117 21.42 10.80 -0.78
C SER A 117 20.88 10.60 0.63
N VAL A 118 20.49 11.66 1.35
CA VAL A 118 19.87 11.56 2.68
C VAL A 118 18.59 10.72 2.64
N VAL A 119 17.82 10.80 1.55
CA VAL A 119 16.55 10.09 1.39
C VAL A 119 16.77 8.59 1.24
N PRO A 120 17.45 8.08 0.19
CA PRO A 120 17.71 6.64 0.08
C PRO A 120 18.55 6.10 1.23
N GLY A 121 19.50 6.90 1.75
CA GLY A 121 20.37 6.52 2.84
C GLY A 121 19.62 6.28 4.15
N LEU A 122 18.81 7.24 4.59
CA LEU A 122 18.00 7.08 5.80
C LEU A 122 16.90 6.04 5.59
N SER A 123 16.24 5.98 4.42
CA SER A 123 15.23 4.95 4.17
C SER A 123 15.81 3.56 4.35
N LYS A 124 16.98 3.27 3.76
CA LYS A 124 17.68 2.00 3.94
C LYS A 124 18.05 1.74 5.41
N LEU A 125 18.59 2.74 6.10
CA LEU A 125 19.01 2.61 7.50
C LEU A 125 17.83 2.28 8.44
N TYR A 126 16.62 2.73 8.09
CA TYR A 126 15.39 2.50 8.85
C TYR A 126 14.53 1.36 8.28
N GLY A 127 15.09 0.53 7.40
CA GLY A 127 14.41 -0.67 6.87
C GLY A 127 13.27 -0.39 5.88
N MET A 128 13.22 0.81 5.31
CA MET A 128 12.30 1.17 4.24
C MET A 128 12.95 0.98 2.87
N GLU A 129 12.11 0.73 1.87
CA GLU A 129 12.51 0.75 0.47
C GLU A 129 12.42 2.19 -0.07
N CYS A 130 13.30 2.51 -1.01
CA CYS A 130 13.36 3.83 -1.63
C CYS A 130 13.62 3.67 -3.12
N LYS A 131 12.68 4.12 -3.94
CA LYS A 131 12.78 4.09 -5.40
C LYS A 131 12.76 5.51 -5.95
N GLY A 132 13.79 5.87 -6.70
CA GLY A 132 13.82 7.14 -7.42
C GLY A 132 12.78 7.17 -8.55
N LEU A 133 12.03 8.26 -8.62
CA LEU A 133 10.99 8.47 -9.63
C LEU A 133 11.37 9.55 -10.65
N GLY A 134 12.48 10.27 -10.45
CA GLY A 134 12.85 11.38 -11.32
C GLY A 134 11.75 12.44 -11.34
N MET A 135 11.48 13.02 -12.52
CA MET A 135 10.41 14.00 -12.75
C MET A 135 9.11 13.37 -13.30
N ASP A 136 8.97 12.04 -13.24
CA ASP A 136 7.84 11.33 -13.82
C ASP A 136 6.57 11.53 -12.95
N LYS A 137 5.69 12.41 -13.43
CA LYS A 137 4.41 12.73 -12.77
C LYS A 137 3.50 11.50 -12.65
N ASP A 138 3.48 10.62 -13.65
CA ASP A 138 2.60 9.44 -13.64
C ASP A 138 3.13 8.38 -12.67
N ALA A 139 4.44 8.22 -12.56
CA ALA A 139 5.06 7.35 -11.55
C ALA A 139 4.79 7.87 -10.12
N VAL A 140 4.88 9.19 -9.89
CA VAL A 140 4.53 9.80 -8.60
C VAL A 140 3.06 9.59 -8.28
N GLU A 141 2.15 9.82 -9.24
CA GLU A 141 0.73 9.58 -9.05
C GLU A 141 0.45 8.11 -8.70
N LYS A 142 1.07 7.17 -9.41
CA LYS A 142 0.92 5.73 -9.16
C LYS A 142 1.37 5.36 -7.74
N ALA A 143 2.52 5.84 -7.28
CA ALA A 143 3.01 5.60 -5.93
C ALA A 143 2.02 6.12 -4.87
N LEU A 144 1.54 7.36 -5.02
CA LEU A 144 0.59 7.95 -4.09
C LEU A 144 -0.76 7.23 -4.05
N ARG A 145 -1.22 6.71 -5.20
CA ARG A 145 -2.45 5.90 -5.28
C ARG A 145 -2.28 4.53 -4.65
N ALA A 146 -1.07 3.98 -4.66
CA ALA A 146 -0.72 2.75 -3.92
C ALA A 146 -0.56 2.96 -2.40
N GLY A 147 -0.74 4.19 -1.90
CA GLY A 147 -0.56 4.52 -0.48
C GLY A 147 0.90 4.70 -0.08
N HIS A 148 1.82 4.78 -1.04
CA HIS A 148 3.24 5.02 -0.78
C HIS A 148 3.53 6.53 -0.76
N PRO A 149 4.02 7.10 0.35
CA PRO A 149 4.43 8.50 0.39
C PRO A 149 5.64 8.74 -0.49
N VAL A 150 5.72 9.93 -1.09
CA VAL A 150 6.82 10.35 -1.95
C VAL A 150 7.56 11.51 -1.30
N VAL A 151 8.83 11.31 -0.96
CA VAL A 151 9.70 12.43 -0.55
C VAL A 151 10.05 13.23 -1.79
N ALA A 152 9.94 14.55 -1.73
CA ALA A 152 10.23 15.46 -2.83
C ALA A 152 11.26 16.50 -2.41
N LEU A 153 12.28 16.73 -3.23
CA LEU A 153 13.19 17.86 -3.12
C LEU A 153 12.69 18.98 -4.04
N MET A 154 12.18 20.04 -3.44
CA MET A 154 11.65 21.21 -4.15
C MET A 154 12.77 22.20 -4.47
N GLY A 155 12.76 22.73 -5.69
CA GLY A 155 13.55 23.88 -6.11
C GLY A 155 12.82 25.21 -5.83
N PRO A 156 13.30 26.33 -6.40
CA PRO A 156 12.67 27.64 -6.23
C PRO A 156 11.19 27.66 -6.66
N GLY A 157 10.33 28.20 -5.80
CA GLY A 157 8.87 28.25 -6.02
C GLY A 157 8.09 28.50 -4.72
N ASP A 158 6.89 27.94 -4.62
CA ASP A 158 5.97 28.13 -3.49
C ASP A 158 6.53 27.57 -2.16
N PHE A 159 7.37 26.52 -2.24
CA PHE A 159 7.88 25.82 -1.05
C PHE A 159 9.16 26.44 -0.50
N THR A 160 10.01 27.00 -1.37
CA THR A 160 11.35 27.47 -1.02
C THR A 160 11.92 28.39 -2.11
N LYS A 161 12.96 29.15 -1.78
CA LYS A 161 13.75 29.91 -2.76
C LYS A 161 14.96 29.15 -3.29
N ASN A 162 15.37 28.05 -2.63
CA ASN A 162 16.61 27.33 -2.93
C ASN A 162 16.36 25.81 -3.08
N GLY A 163 16.19 25.14 -1.95
CA GLY A 163 16.02 23.70 -1.81
C GLY A 163 15.22 23.41 -0.55
N HIS A 164 14.26 22.48 -0.61
CA HIS A 164 13.48 22.08 0.56
C HIS A 164 12.87 20.69 0.36
N PHE A 165 13.04 19.81 1.34
CA PHE A 165 12.41 18.50 1.32
C PHE A 165 10.99 18.58 1.89
N VAL A 166 10.03 17.99 1.19
CA VAL A 166 8.63 17.83 1.61
C VAL A 166 8.18 16.39 1.33
N VAL A 167 6.99 16.00 1.81
CA VAL A 167 6.42 14.67 1.55
C VAL A 167 5.06 14.81 0.88
N LEU A 168 4.89 14.26 -0.32
CA LEU A 168 3.59 14.05 -0.94
C LEU A 168 3.00 12.78 -0.30
N THR A 169 1.78 12.88 0.23
CA THR A 169 1.22 11.85 1.14
C THR A 169 0.08 11.05 0.53
N ARG A 170 -0.79 11.71 -0.24
CA ARG A 170 -1.91 11.05 -0.93
C ARG A 170 -2.49 11.93 -2.02
N MET A 171 -3.09 11.31 -3.01
CA MET A 171 -3.94 12.00 -3.99
C MET A 171 -5.25 12.50 -3.34
N VAL A 172 -5.76 13.60 -3.87
CA VAL A 172 -7.08 14.17 -3.59
C VAL A 172 -7.79 14.32 -4.93
N GLY A 173 -8.76 13.45 -5.19
CA GLY A 173 -9.42 13.40 -6.50
C GLY A 173 -8.47 12.97 -7.62
N LYS A 174 -8.62 13.59 -8.80
CA LYS A 174 -7.88 13.18 -10.01
C LYS A 174 -6.48 13.80 -10.10
N ASP A 175 -6.32 15.06 -9.73
CA ASP A 175 -5.13 15.86 -10.10
C ASP A 175 -4.48 16.63 -8.93
N LYS A 176 -5.01 16.49 -7.70
CA LYS A 176 -4.50 17.18 -6.52
C LYS A 176 -3.84 16.22 -5.53
N VAL A 177 -3.01 16.77 -4.65
CA VAL A 177 -2.20 16.03 -3.67
C VAL A 177 -2.18 16.75 -2.32
N LYS A 178 -2.17 15.98 -1.22
CA LYS A 178 -1.84 16.49 0.12
C LYS A 178 -0.34 16.36 0.35
N ILE A 179 0.26 17.43 0.89
CA ILE A 179 1.69 17.49 1.18
C ILE A 179 1.88 17.71 2.69
N ALA A 180 2.76 16.93 3.30
CA ALA A 180 3.35 17.22 4.60
C ALA A 180 4.63 18.03 4.37
N ASP A 181 4.52 19.35 4.48
CA ASP A 181 5.66 20.24 4.45
C ASP A 181 6.26 20.35 5.85
N VAL A 182 7.41 19.72 6.03
CA VAL A 182 8.11 19.64 7.33
C VAL A 182 8.70 20.98 7.79
N GLY A 183 8.74 21.99 6.92
CA GLY A 183 9.13 23.36 7.23
C GLY A 183 7.96 24.33 7.37
N SER A 184 6.72 23.92 7.05
CA SER A 184 5.55 24.80 7.09
C SER A 184 4.24 24.06 7.37
N ARG A 185 3.62 24.38 8.51
CA ARG A 185 2.27 23.91 8.85
C ARG A 185 1.21 24.53 7.96
N ALA A 186 1.37 25.80 7.57
CA ALA A 186 0.43 26.49 6.69
C ALA A 186 0.32 25.77 5.33
N ARG A 187 1.46 25.48 4.68
CA ARG A 187 1.48 24.74 3.41
C ARG A 187 1.01 23.29 3.54
N THR A 188 1.15 22.70 4.73
CA THR A 188 0.61 21.36 5.04
C THR A 188 -0.92 21.36 5.10
N ALA A 189 -1.55 22.45 5.53
CA ALA A 189 -3.01 22.58 5.57
C ALA A 189 -3.61 22.66 4.15
N GLU A 190 -2.85 23.14 3.17
CA GLU A 190 -3.30 23.33 1.79
C GLU A 190 -3.41 22.01 0.98
N THR A 191 -4.09 22.10 -0.16
CA THR A 191 -4.19 21.02 -1.17
C THR A 191 -3.63 21.54 -2.49
N TRP A 192 -2.72 20.79 -3.10
CA TRP A 192 -1.89 21.28 -4.19
C TRP A 192 -2.22 20.58 -5.51
N SER A 193 -2.05 21.27 -6.64
CA SER A 193 -2.04 20.62 -7.95
C SER A 193 -0.78 19.77 -8.10
N LEU A 194 -0.92 18.47 -8.41
CA LEU A 194 0.22 17.58 -8.60
C LEU A 194 1.15 18.09 -9.71
N LYS A 195 0.57 18.54 -10.84
CA LYS A 195 1.35 19.12 -11.95
C LYS A 195 2.18 20.33 -11.52
N LYS A 196 1.61 21.22 -10.70
CA LYS A 196 2.32 22.41 -10.18
C LYS A 196 3.48 22.00 -9.26
N VAL A 197 3.28 20.98 -8.44
CA VAL A 197 4.30 20.44 -7.53
C VAL A 197 5.44 19.79 -8.32
N ILE A 198 5.13 18.89 -9.27
CA ILE A 198 6.17 18.23 -10.08
C ILE A 198 7.05 19.26 -10.81
N ARG A 199 6.46 20.31 -11.38
CA ARG A 199 7.22 21.38 -12.07
C ARG A 199 8.18 22.14 -11.14
N GLN A 200 7.95 22.11 -9.84
CA GLN A 200 8.82 22.75 -8.84
C GLN A 200 9.85 21.78 -8.24
N GLY A 201 9.90 20.53 -8.70
CA GLY A 201 10.98 19.61 -8.33
C GLY A 201 12.35 20.19 -8.69
N LYS A 202 13.35 19.98 -7.83
CA LYS A 202 14.67 20.56 -8.04
C LYS A 202 15.38 19.93 -9.24
N GLU A 203 15.65 20.75 -10.24
CA GLU A 203 16.47 20.35 -11.39
C GLU A 203 17.88 19.94 -10.95
N GLY A 204 18.47 18.96 -11.66
CA GLY A 204 19.79 18.43 -11.33
C GLY A 204 19.85 17.58 -10.05
N ALA A 205 18.69 17.25 -9.45
CA ALA A 205 18.66 16.27 -8.38
C ALA A 205 19.23 14.92 -8.85
N ASN A 206 20.00 14.28 -7.98
CA ASN A 206 20.66 13.00 -8.23
C ASN A 206 20.18 11.95 -7.22
N ALA A 207 20.82 10.78 -7.18
CA ALA A 207 20.42 9.67 -6.32
C ALA A 207 18.94 9.23 -6.50
N GLY A 208 18.40 9.37 -7.72
CA GLY A 208 17.02 9.02 -8.08
C GLY A 208 15.98 10.15 -7.91
N GLY A 209 16.41 11.33 -7.47
CA GLY A 209 15.52 12.48 -7.25
C GLY A 209 15.05 13.21 -8.51
N PRO A 210 14.25 14.28 -8.36
CA PRO A 210 13.90 14.93 -7.09
C PRO A 210 12.74 14.30 -6.33
N PHE A 211 12.12 13.23 -6.85
CA PHE A 211 11.02 12.51 -6.20
C PHE A 211 11.42 11.06 -5.89
N TRP A 212 11.15 10.61 -4.67
CA TRP A 212 11.45 9.25 -4.20
C TRP A 212 10.22 8.60 -3.58
N GLU A 213 9.77 7.49 -4.16
CA GLU A 213 8.78 6.61 -3.55
C GLU A 213 9.39 5.90 -2.35
N ILE A 214 8.73 5.99 -1.20
CA ILE A 214 9.10 5.28 0.03
C ILE A 214 8.02 4.23 0.33
N SER A 215 8.45 3.01 0.56
CA SER A 215 7.57 1.89 0.91
C SER A 215 8.21 1.01 1.99
N VAL A 216 7.45 0.07 2.51
CA VAL A 216 7.94 -1.03 3.34
C VAL A 216 7.62 -2.33 2.62
N LYS A 217 8.44 -3.37 2.83
CA LYS A 217 8.11 -4.70 2.33
C LYS A 217 6.78 -5.11 2.95
N GLU A 218 5.81 -5.46 2.12
CA GLU A 218 4.58 -6.07 2.60
C GLU A 218 4.98 -7.43 3.20
N GLU A 219 4.79 -7.58 4.52
CA GLU A 219 4.76 -8.92 5.10
C GLU A 219 3.59 -9.64 4.43
N LYS A 220 3.87 -10.66 3.62
CA LYS A 220 2.84 -11.56 3.13
C LYS A 220 2.15 -12.12 4.37
N GLN A 221 0.91 -11.69 4.63
CA GLN A 221 0.03 -12.46 5.48
C GLN A 221 -0.09 -13.82 4.80
N GLU A 222 0.41 -14.87 5.44
CA GLU A 222 0.06 -16.23 5.05
C GLU A 222 -1.47 -16.30 5.11
N GLU A 223 -2.12 -16.43 3.94
CA GLU A 223 -3.53 -16.77 3.91
C GLU A 223 -3.67 -18.07 4.72
N PRO A 224 -4.51 -18.10 5.77
CA PRO A 224 -4.76 -19.35 6.46
C PRO A 224 -5.26 -20.34 5.43
N ASP A 225 -4.57 -21.49 5.32
CA ASP A 225 -4.85 -22.53 4.33
C ASP A 225 -6.27 -23.10 4.50
N TYR A 226 -7.22 -22.41 3.91
CA TYR A 226 -8.63 -22.72 3.96
C TYR A 226 -8.93 -24.01 3.19
N LYS A 227 -8.11 -24.33 2.17
CA LYS A 227 -8.22 -25.59 1.42
C LYS A 227 -7.88 -26.79 2.29
N GLN A 228 -6.80 -26.72 3.08
CA GLN A 228 -6.43 -27.81 3.97
C GLN A 228 -7.46 -28.03 5.07
N LYS A 229 -7.96 -26.94 5.70
CA LYS A 229 -9.03 -27.04 6.71
C LYS A 229 -10.34 -27.63 6.14
N MET A 230 -10.68 -27.31 4.89
CA MET A 230 -11.85 -27.89 4.22
C MET A 230 -11.65 -29.37 3.89
N LEU A 231 -10.47 -29.76 3.42
CA LEU A 231 -10.14 -31.17 3.12
C LEU A 231 -10.15 -32.03 4.38
N ASP A 232 -9.64 -31.52 5.49
CA ASP A 232 -9.63 -32.23 6.77
C ASP A 232 -11.05 -32.30 7.38
N GLY A 233 -11.89 -31.29 7.12
CA GLY A 233 -13.32 -31.32 7.45
C GLY A 233 -14.10 -32.40 6.71
N HIS A 234 -13.89 -32.55 5.39
CA HIS A 234 -14.55 -33.59 4.58
C HIS A 234 -14.15 -35.00 5.03
N LYS A 235 -12.87 -35.24 5.33
CA LYS A 235 -12.39 -36.53 5.85
C LYS A 235 -13.05 -36.94 7.16
N ASN A 236 -13.33 -35.97 8.04
CA ASN A 236 -14.05 -36.23 9.30
C ASN A 236 -15.53 -36.57 9.08
N ILE A 237 -16.18 -35.95 8.10
CA ILE A 237 -17.57 -36.27 7.74
C ILE A 237 -17.67 -37.68 7.15
N ASP A 238 -16.75 -38.05 6.26
CA ASP A 238 -16.70 -39.39 5.66
C ASP A 238 -16.43 -40.47 6.71
N ALA A 239 -15.57 -40.19 7.71
CA ALA A 239 -15.28 -41.10 8.81
C ALA A 239 -16.50 -41.34 9.72
N VAL A 240 -17.28 -40.28 10.00
CA VAL A 240 -18.50 -40.37 10.81
C VAL A 240 -19.60 -41.14 10.08
N THR A 241 -19.76 -40.91 8.77
CA THR A 241 -20.77 -41.60 7.96
C THR A 241 -20.51 -43.10 7.88
N ASN A 242 -19.25 -43.50 7.64
CA ASN A 242 -18.85 -44.91 7.62
C ASN A 242 -18.94 -45.61 8.99
N ALA A 243 -18.87 -44.87 10.10
CA ALA A 243 -19.05 -45.42 11.43
C ALA A 243 -20.53 -45.66 11.77
N ILE A 244 -21.43 -44.81 11.27
CA ILE A 244 -22.88 -44.96 11.44
C ILE A 244 -23.39 -46.17 10.65
N ASP A 245 -22.91 -46.36 9.42
CA ASP A 245 -23.31 -47.51 8.58
C ASP A 245 -22.90 -48.86 9.18
N LYS A 246 -21.82 -48.91 9.97
CA LYS A 246 -21.37 -50.13 10.67
C LYS A 246 -22.14 -50.46 11.96
N ILE A 247 -22.98 -49.55 12.44
CA ILE A 247 -23.83 -49.74 13.64
C ILE A 247 -25.26 -50.15 13.21
N ALA A 248 -25.58 -50.03 11.91
CA ALA A 248 -26.90 -50.32 11.35
C ALA A 248 -27.05 -51.76 10.79
N ASP A 249 -26.00 -52.57 10.85
CA ASP A 249 -25.99 -54.03 10.60
C ASP A 249 -25.96 -54.82 11.93
#